data_AF-A0A3B8T0G0-F1
#
_entry.id   AF-A0A3B8T0G0-F1
#
_cell.length_a   1.000
_cell.length_b   1.000
_cell.length_c   1.000
_cell.angle_alpha   90.00
_cell.angle_beta   90.00
_cell.angle_gamma   90.00
#
_symmetry.space_group_name_H-M   'P 1'
#
loop_
_entity.id
_entity.type
_entity.pdbx_description
1 polymer ?
#
loop_
_entity_poly.entity_id
_entity_poly.type
_entity_poly.pdbx_seq_one_letter_code
_entity_poly.pdbx_strand_id
1 'polypeptide(L)'
;MQVSIETTQGLERRVTVAVPAASVDDAVKVRLQQLAKTQRINGFRPGKVPVKVLQKRFGASVRQEVAGDLMQRHFYEAIIQEKITPAGMPAFDLTKDVAGEDLEFTAVFEVYPELELK
;
A
#
# COMPACT_ATOMS: atom_id res chain seq x y z
N MET A 1 -7.05 6.67 8.88
CA MET A 1 -7.00 6.64 7.41
C MET A 1 -7.76 7.85 6.92
N GLN A 2 -7.13 8.69 6.11
CA GLN A 2 -7.78 9.83 5.49
C GLN A 2 -7.81 9.58 3.99
N VAL A 3 -8.99 9.66 3.39
CA VAL A 3 -9.20 9.47 1.95
C VAL A 3 -9.77 10.76 1.42
N SER A 4 -9.07 11.37 0.47
CA SER A 4 -9.49 12.58 -0.23
C SER A 4 -9.66 12.24 -1.70
N ILE A 5 -10.84 12.54 -2.25
CA ILE A 5 -11.18 12.25 -3.64
C ILE A 5 -11.33 13.58 -4.35
N GLU A 6 -10.49 13.81 -5.34
CA GLU A 6 -10.57 14.96 -6.22
C GLU A 6 -11.07 14.49 -7.59
N THR A 7 -12.06 15.20 -8.11
CA THR A 7 -12.48 15.01 -9.51
C THR A 7 -11.63 15.94 -10.36
N THR A 8 -10.72 15.35 -11.15
CA THR A 8 -9.96 16.10 -12.15
C THR A 8 -10.84 16.33 -13.38
N GLN A 9 -10.33 17.04 -14.39
CA GLN A 9 -11.07 17.32 -15.63
C GLN A 9 -11.53 16.03 -16.32
N GLY A 10 -12.82 15.97 -16.65
CA GLY A 10 -13.41 14.85 -17.41
C GLY A 10 -13.71 13.61 -16.55
N LEU A 11 -13.18 12.46 -16.98
CA LEU A 11 -13.39 11.16 -16.35
C LEU A 11 -12.25 10.77 -15.38
N GLU A 12 -11.23 11.62 -15.25
CA GLU A 12 -10.11 11.35 -14.36
C GLU A 12 -10.47 11.67 -12.90
N ARG A 13 -10.20 10.73 -12.01
CA ARG A 13 -10.33 10.85 -10.56
C ARG A 13 -8.97 10.67 -9.93
N ARG A 14 -8.69 11.51 -8.94
CA ARG A 14 -7.51 11.42 -8.10
C ARG A 14 -7.94 11.08 -6.69
N VAL A 15 -7.36 10.03 -6.13
CA VAL A 15 -7.60 9.60 -4.75
C VAL A 15 -6.29 9.71 -3.98
N THR A 16 -6.25 10.62 -3.03
CA THR A 16 -5.13 10.76 -2.10
C THR A 16 -5.48 10.03 -0.82
N VAL A 17 -4.64 9.07 -0.44
CA VAL A 17 -4.82 8.28 0.77
C VAL A 17 -3.64 8.49 1.69
N ALA A 18 -3.93 8.86 2.94
CA ALA A 18 -2.96 8.90 4.02
C ALA A 18 -3.18 7.69 4.95
N VAL A 19 -2.17 6.83 5.02
CA VAL A 19 -2.13 5.63 5.87
C VAL A 19 -1.25 5.92 7.08
N PRO A 20 -1.76 5.73 8.32
CA PRO A 20 -0.97 5.96 9.53
C PRO A 20 0.29 5.09 9.58
N ALA A 21 1.41 5.65 10.05
CA ALA A 21 2.68 4.94 10.22
C ALA A 21 2.54 3.66 11.06
N ALA A 22 1.69 3.69 12.09
CA ALA A 22 1.44 2.52 12.96
C ALA A 22 0.91 1.30 12.20
N SER A 23 0.00 1.50 11.25
CA SER A 23 -0.55 0.42 10.42
C SER A 23 0.51 -0.19 9.51
N VAL A 24 1.40 0.66 8.96
CA VAL A 24 2.53 0.23 8.13
C VAL A 24 3.51 -0.59 8.97
N ASP A 25 3.87 -0.12 10.16
CA ASP A 25 4.82 -0.79 11.04
C ASP A 25 4.30 -2.17 11.51
N ASP A 26 3.01 -2.28 11.80
CA ASP A 26 2.41 -3.56 12.18
C ASP A 26 2.37 -4.54 11.01
N ALA A 27 2.03 -4.08 9.80
CA ALA A 27 2.11 -4.90 8.60
C ALA A 27 3.56 -5.36 8.31
N VAL A 28 4.54 -4.48 8.48
CA VAL A 28 5.98 -4.82 8.36
C VAL A 28 6.38 -5.86 9.41
N LYS A 29 5.96 -5.74 10.67
CA LYS A 29 6.24 -6.75 11.70
C LYS A 29 5.66 -8.12 11.33
N VAL A 30 4.42 -8.17 10.87
CA VAL A 30 3.77 -9.42 10.43
C VAL A 30 4.53 -10.05 9.28
N ARG A 31 4.91 -9.24 8.27
CA ARG A 31 5.67 -9.73 7.12
C ARG A 31 7.06 -10.24 7.50
N LEU A 32 7.77 -9.53 8.38
CA LEU A 32 9.05 -9.97 8.93
C LEU A 32 8.93 -11.29 9.70
N GLN A 33 7.85 -11.51 10.45
CA GLN A 33 7.61 -12.78 11.14
C GLN A 33 7.33 -13.94 10.17
N GLN A 34 6.63 -13.68 9.06
CA GLN A 34 6.41 -14.69 8.02
C GLN A 34 7.73 -15.05 7.33
N LEU A 35 8.53 -14.04 6.96
CA LEU A 35 9.85 -14.24 6.37
C LEU A 35 10.80 -14.96 7.32
N ALA A 36 10.71 -14.71 8.63
CA ALA A 36 11.51 -15.42 9.63
C ALA A 36 11.29 -16.95 9.60
N LYS A 37 10.09 -17.40 9.22
CA LYS A 37 9.72 -18.82 9.15
C LYS A 37 10.24 -19.51 7.89
N THR A 38 10.29 -18.79 6.78
CA THR A 38 10.62 -19.35 5.46
C THR A 38 12.10 -19.16 5.07
N GLN A 39 12.73 -18.08 5.51
CA GLN A 39 14.09 -17.75 5.08
C GLN A 39 15.17 -18.58 5.76
N ARG A 40 16.19 -18.92 4.97
CA ARG A 40 17.43 -19.55 5.44
C ARG A 40 18.50 -18.47 5.54
N ILE A 41 18.92 -18.15 6.76
CA ILE A 41 20.03 -17.22 7.00
C ILE A 41 21.21 -18.01 7.55
N ASN A 42 22.39 -17.84 6.93
CA ASN A 42 23.63 -18.45 7.39
C ASN A 42 23.88 -18.14 8.86
N GLY A 43 24.13 -19.17 9.67
CA GLY A 43 24.33 -19.06 11.12
C GLY A 43 23.07 -19.31 11.97
N PHE A 44 21.88 -19.38 11.37
CA PHE A 44 20.64 -19.66 12.09
C PHE A 44 19.93 -20.91 11.54
N ARG A 45 19.35 -21.70 12.44
CA ARG A 45 18.46 -22.80 12.03
C ARG A 45 17.26 -22.21 11.27
N PRO A 46 16.84 -22.80 10.13
CA PRO A 46 15.66 -22.33 9.40
C PRO A 46 14.46 -22.13 10.33
N GLY A 47 13.79 -20.99 10.22
CA GLY A 47 12.65 -20.64 11.07
C GLY A 47 12.97 -20.05 12.45
N LYS A 48 14.24 -20.00 12.86
CA LYS A 48 14.68 -19.52 14.20
C LYS A 48 15.63 -18.32 14.09
N VAL A 49 15.36 -17.45 13.13
CA VAL A 49 16.13 -16.22 12.93
C VAL A 49 15.54 -15.10 13.81
N PRO A 50 16.35 -14.38 14.61
CA PRO A 50 15.89 -13.23 15.36
C PRO A 50 15.41 -12.10 14.44
N VAL A 51 14.31 -11.44 14.82
CA VAL A 51 13.70 -10.34 14.04
C VAL A 51 14.69 -9.18 13.84
N LYS A 52 15.57 -8.90 14.81
CA LYS A 52 16.60 -7.84 14.69
C LYS A 52 17.56 -8.06 13.52
N VAL A 53 17.89 -9.32 13.19
CA VAL A 53 18.80 -9.66 12.08
C VAL A 53 18.09 -9.51 10.75
N LEU A 54 16.82 -9.94 10.69
CA LEU A 54 15.97 -9.77 9.51
C LEU A 54 15.70 -8.30 9.22
N GLN A 55 15.41 -7.49 10.23
CA GLN A 55 15.17 -6.06 10.06
C GLN A 55 16.41 -5.35 9.50
N LYS A 56 17.61 -5.71 9.95
CA LYS A 56 18.86 -5.13 9.41
C LYS A 56 19.09 -5.48 7.93
N ARG A 57 18.75 -6.70 7.50
CA ARG A 57 19.05 -7.18 6.14
C ARG A 57 17.91 -6.91 5.14
N PHE A 58 16.66 -7.00 5.60
CA PHE A 58 15.47 -6.96 4.75
C PHE A 58 14.49 -5.85 5.13
N GLY A 59 14.75 -5.06 6.19
CA GLY A 59 13.79 -4.07 6.68
C GLY A 59 13.33 -3.06 5.61
N ALA A 60 14.26 -2.52 4.82
CA ALA A 60 13.92 -1.58 3.75
C ALA A 60 13.12 -2.24 2.62
N SER A 61 13.53 -3.41 2.17
CA SER A 61 12.85 -4.15 1.09
C SER A 61 11.45 -4.60 1.51
N VAL A 62 11.30 -5.09 2.75
CA VAL A 62 10.00 -5.51 3.29
C VAL A 62 9.08 -4.31 3.47
N ARG A 63 9.62 -3.16 3.89
CA ARG A 63 8.83 -1.93 3.99
C ARG A 63 8.28 -1.51 2.63
N GLN A 64 9.09 -1.53 1.58
CA GLN A 64 8.65 -1.18 0.22
C GLN A 64 7.59 -2.15 -0.32
N GLU A 65 7.78 -3.46 -0.11
CA GLU A 65 6.78 -4.48 -0.48
C GLU A 65 5.45 -4.25 0.24
N VAL A 66 5.51 -4.06 1.56
CA VAL A 66 4.33 -3.81 2.39
C VAL A 66 3.67 -2.47 2.04
N ALA A 67 4.45 -1.44 1.70
CA ALA A 67 3.91 -0.17 1.26
C ALA A 67 3.10 -0.32 -0.04
N GLY A 68 3.62 -1.03 -1.04
CA GLY A 68 2.90 -1.33 -2.28
C GLY A 68 1.62 -2.13 -2.05
N ASP A 69 1.70 -3.18 -1.22
CA ASP A 69 0.53 -4.02 -0.87
C ASP A 69 -0.56 -3.20 -0.16
N LEU A 70 -0.17 -2.33 0.78
CA LEU A 70 -1.09 -1.46 1.51
C LEU A 70 -1.73 -0.43 0.58
N MET A 71 -0.98 0.15 -0.34
CA MET A 71 -1.52 1.10 -1.33
C MET A 71 -2.61 0.44 -2.16
N GLN A 72 -2.32 -0.74 -2.72
CA GLN A 72 -3.27 -1.46 -3.56
C GLN A 72 -4.53 -1.85 -2.78
N ARG A 73 -4.35 -2.33 -1.54
CA ARG A 73 -5.47 -2.74 -0.68
C ARG A 73 -6.35 -1.56 -0.30
N HIS A 74 -5.76 -0.47 0.18
CA HIS A 74 -6.50 0.71 0.61
C HIS A 74 -7.17 1.43 -0.57
N PHE A 75 -6.54 1.43 -1.74
CA PHE A 75 -7.17 1.90 -2.96
C PHE A 75 -8.43 1.10 -3.31
N TYR A 76 -8.35 -0.24 -3.24
CA TYR A 76 -9.49 -1.11 -3.51
C TYR A 76 -10.62 -0.93 -2.48
N GLU A 77 -10.27 -0.82 -1.19
CA GLU A 77 -11.22 -0.51 -0.13
C GLU A 77 -11.91 0.85 -0.35
N ALA A 78 -11.16 1.89 -0.72
CA ALA A 78 -11.71 3.22 -1.00
C ALA A 78 -12.68 3.20 -2.19
N ILE A 79 -12.34 2.52 -3.28
CA ILE A 79 -13.22 2.40 -4.45
C ILE A 79 -14.53 1.67 -4.10
N ILE A 80 -14.45 0.58 -3.34
CA ILE A 80 -15.64 -0.18 -2.94
C ILE A 80 -16.54 0.68 -2.06
N GLN A 81 -15.96 1.41 -1.11
CA GLN A 81 -16.71 2.27 -0.20
C GLN A 81 -17.46 3.37 -0.96
N GLU A 82 -16.82 3.92 -2.00
CA GLU A 82 -17.36 5.00 -2.85
C GLU A 82 -18.17 4.48 -4.04
N LYS A 83 -18.23 3.15 -4.23
CA LYS A 83 -18.91 2.47 -5.35
C LYS A 83 -18.47 2.97 -6.73
N ILE A 84 -17.20 3.36 -6.84
CA ILE A 84 -16.65 3.84 -8.11
C ILE A 84 -16.22 2.61 -8.93
N THR A 85 -16.40 2.63 -10.25
CA THR A 85 -15.87 1.59 -11.13
C THR A 85 -14.74 2.18 -11.97
N PRO A 86 -13.47 1.88 -11.64
CA PRO A 86 -12.35 2.33 -12.46
C PRO A 86 -12.39 1.63 -13.83
N ALA A 87 -12.17 2.42 -14.89
CA ALA A 87 -12.13 1.95 -16.26
C ALA A 87 -10.78 1.36 -16.68
N GLY A 88 -9.73 1.58 -15.87
CA GLY A 88 -8.38 1.11 -16.13
C GLY A 88 -7.58 0.83 -14.86
N MET A 89 -6.34 0.37 -15.04
CA MET A 89 -5.40 0.25 -13.93
C MET A 89 -5.04 1.66 -13.42
N PRO A 90 -5.14 1.90 -12.10
CA PRO A 90 -4.71 3.17 -11.52
C PRO A 90 -3.20 3.38 -11.69
N ALA A 91 -2.80 4.63 -11.92
CA ALA A 91 -1.43 5.05 -11.76
C ALA A 91 -1.22 5.43 -10.29
N PHE A 92 -0.24 4.81 -9.63
CA PHE A 92 0.12 5.11 -8.24
C PHE A 92 1.36 5.99 -8.19
N ASP A 93 1.23 7.15 -7.57
CA ASP A 93 2.33 8.05 -7.26
C ASP A 93 2.59 8.04 -5.74
N LEU A 94 3.77 7.58 -5.34
CA LEU A 94 4.24 7.73 -3.96
C LEU A 94 4.57 9.20 -3.73
N THR A 95 3.82 9.85 -2.85
CA THR A 95 4.10 11.23 -2.47
C THR A 95 5.06 11.27 -1.28
N LYS A 96 4.88 10.38 -0.30
CA LYS A 96 5.79 10.21 0.84
C LYS A 96 5.90 8.74 1.26
N ASP A 97 7.13 8.24 1.29
CA ASP A 97 7.50 6.96 1.92
C ASP A 97 8.74 7.17 2.80
N VAL A 98 8.55 7.92 3.90
CA VAL A 98 9.59 8.16 4.90
C VAL A 98 9.40 7.20 6.07
N ALA A 99 10.50 6.62 6.53
CA ALA A 99 10.50 5.68 7.65
C ALA A 99 10.07 6.35 8.96
N GLY A 100 8.90 5.95 9.48
CA GLY A 100 8.32 6.48 10.72
C GLY A 100 7.31 7.61 10.55
N GLU A 101 7.08 8.05 9.31
CA GLU A 101 6.02 9.00 8.97
C GLU A 101 4.85 8.30 8.28
N ASP A 102 3.73 9.00 8.20
CA ASP A 102 2.53 8.53 7.52
C ASP A 102 2.81 8.33 6.03
N LEU A 103 2.31 7.22 5.51
CA LEU A 103 2.44 6.88 4.11
C LEU A 103 1.36 7.62 3.32
N GLU A 104 1.78 8.57 2.49
CA GLU A 104 0.90 9.32 1.60
C GLU A 104 1.13 8.88 0.16
N PHE A 105 0.06 8.42 -0.48
CA PHE A 105 0.08 8.06 -1.89
C PHE A 105 -1.13 8.64 -2.62
N THR A 106 -0.92 8.92 -3.89
CA THR A 106 -1.95 9.42 -4.80
C THR A 106 -2.19 8.37 -5.87
N ALA A 107 -3.44 7.98 -6.05
CA ALA A 107 -3.88 7.07 -7.10
C ALA A 107 -4.72 7.84 -8.11
N VAL A 108 -4.27 7.89 -9.37
CA VAL A 108 -5.00 8.52 -10.47
C VAL A 108 -5.62 7.43 -11.33
N PHE A 109 -6.92 7.53 -11.61
CA PHE A 109 -7.62 6.57 -12.45
C PHE A 109 -8.79 7.21 -13.18
N GLU A 110 -9.18 6.60 -14.29
CA GLU A 110 -10.35 7.03 -15.06
C GLU A 110 -11.59 6.21 -14.67
N VAL A 111 -12.77 6.83 -14.72
CA VAL A 111 -14.05 6.17 -14.48
C VAL A 111 -14.86 6.06 -15.76
N TYR A 112 -15.73 5.05 -15.84
CA TYR A 112 -16.66 4.94 -16.96
C TYR A 112 -17.64 6.12 -16.95
N PRO A 113 -18.02 6.65 -18.13
CA PRO A 113 -19.09 7.63 -18.23
C PRO A 113 -20.43 6.98 -17.85
N GLU A 114 -21.27 7.73 -17.15
CA GLU A 114 -22.66 7.33 -16.93
C GLU A 114 -23.42 7.47 -18.26
N LEU A 115 -23.81 6.34 -18.84
CA LEU A 115 -24.61 6.30 -20.07
C LEU A 115 -26.10 6.39 -19.70
N GLU A 116 -26.69 7.57 -19.84
CA GLU A 116 -28.15 7.72 -19.86
C GLU A 116 -28.67 7.45 -21.28
N LEU A 117 -29.36 6.32 -21.46
CA LEU A 117 -30.15 6.08 -22.67
C LEU A 117 -31.37 7.00 -22.65
N LYS A 118 -31.41 7.97 -23.57
CA LYS A 118 -32.62 8.72 -23.93
C LYS A 118 -33.44 7.98 -24.98
#